data_AF-A0A3M8SUV6-F1
#
_entry.id   AF-A0A3M8SUV6-F1
#
_cell.length_a   1.000
_cell.length_b   1.000
_cell.length_c   1.000
_cell.angle_alpha   90.00
_cell.angle_beta   90.00
_cell.angle_gamma   90.00
#
_symmetry.space_group_name_H-M   'P 1'
#
loop_
_entity.id
_entity.type
_entity.pdbx_description
1 polymer ?
#
loop_
_entity_poly.entity_id
_entity_poly.type
_entity_poly.pdbx_seq_one_letter_code
_entity_poly.pdbx_strand_id
1 'polypeptide(L)'
;MKRMAVLLSLGAVAPPVGGWFASPDAGLLTCTSNQRGRNRQPPGHFLRPGEHGAEGECPHTAVCLVWLVRRRRAGAGLTAAGVGLRDPNGNRVGPGDDRTGRVADILRRDRCRPPPVGGGPVRAGHVLRQGWLTVATSSNTLSSSTLALVADIGGTNARFALTDPRSPTPTLLHAQSLRNADFANLQRAAEHYLGTIGEKPRRAAIAVASPVVADEIHLTNRAWSFSRRGLQQALGLDELRVLNDFGAIAWAVPALRDDEHIALCGFAAGPLRGPVTVLGPGTGFGVGLLVGSDAGGWHAVATEGGHVTFAPIGEEEHAIAAWVDERHGRTSYERLLSGSGLSSIDAVLRGLGGDSGHDASVMREPDAIVAAALEGDDPIARRALARFCAVLGSVAGDVALIHGARTLMIAGGIVPRFVPFLRSSDFRERFLAKGRFAAYLEQVAIHVITHPHPGLLGAATALRVPAGVPQESQAR
;
A
#
# COMPACT_ATOMS: atom_id res chain seq x y z
N MET A 1 0.36 -19.75 70.97
CA MET A 1 0.51 -18.31 71.31
C MET A 1 1.65 -17.71 70.49
N LYS A 2 1.47 -16.45 70.09
CA LYS A 2 2.29 -15.57 69.24
C LYS A 2 3.83 -15.70 69.26
N ARG A 3 4.39 -15.50 68.04
CA ARG A 3 5.56 -14.67 67.62
C ARG A 3 6.98 -15.26 67.52
N MET A 4 7.48 -15.19 66.26
CA MET A 4 8.77 -14.69 65.74
C MET A 4 10.09 -15.06 66.45
N ALA A 5 11.00 -15.67 65.68
CA ALA A 5 12.44 -15.36 65.68
C ALA A 5 13.10 -15.90 64.40
N VAL A 6 13.73 -15.03 63.58
CA VAL A 6 14.91 -15.40 62.79
C VAL A 6 15.90 -14.25 62.88
N LEU A 7 17.08 -14.59 63.39
CA LEU A 7 18.22 -13.72 63.66
C LEU A 7 19.07 -13.49 62.40
N LEU A 8 19.65 -12.29 62.32
CA LEU A 8 20.77 -11.88 61.46
C LEU A 8 22.11 -12.07 62.20
N SER A 9 23.17 -12.45 61.48
CA SER A 9 24.60 -12.23 61.78
C SER A 9 25.44 -12.78 60.61
N LEU A 10 25.91 -11.97 59.66
CA LEU A 10 27.20 -11.24 59.62
C LEU A 10 28.43 -12.10 59.26
N GLY A 11 29.17 -11.67 58.24
CA GLY A 11 30.63 -11.89 58.13
C GLY A 11 31.14 -12.43 56.79
N ALA A 12 31.81 -11.57 56.03
CA ALA A 12 32.40 -11.80 54.71
C ALA A 12 33.70 -12.64 54.70
N VAL A 13 34.13 -13.10 53.51
CA VAL A 13 35.50 -12.98 52.90
C VAL A 13 35.57 -13.82 51.60
N ALA A 14 36.15 -13.25 50.55
CA ALA A 14 36.31 -13.81 49.19
C ALA A 14 37.67 -14.54 48.98
N PRO A 15 38.07 -14.93 47.75
CA PRO A 15 38.19 -16.31 47.27
C PRO A 15 39.65 -16.82 47.13
N PRO A 16 39.90 -18.07 46.68
CA PRO A 16 41.19 -18.45 46.15
C PRO A 16 41.18 -18.71 44.63
N VAL A 17 42.41 -18.68 44.13
CA VAL A 17 42.90 -18.58 42.75
C VAL A 17 43.40 -19.96 42.27
N GLY A 18 43.42 -20.19 40.95
CA GLY A 18 44.17 -21.26 40.26
C GLY A 18 43.48 -21.64 38.94
N GLY A 19 44.11 -21.75 37.77
CA GLY A 19 45.51 -21.78 37.38
C GLY A 19 45.69 -22.70 36.16
N TRP A 20 45.70 -22.10 34.95
CA TRP A 20 46.34 -22.46 33.67
C TRP A 20 46.90 -23.89 33.41
N PHE A 21 46.54 -24.45 32.23
CA PHE A 21 47.48 -25.09 31.28
C PHE A 21 46.94 -25.03 29.84
N ALA A 22 47.86 -24.90 28.88
CA ALA A 22 47.65 -24.58 27.45
C ALA A 22 47.91 -25.78 26.52
N SER A 23 47.34 -25.77 25.31
CA SER A 23 48.08 -26.03 24.04
C SER A 23 47.23 -25.78 22.77
N PRO A 24 47.87 -25.57 21.60
CA PRO A 24 47.36 -24.80 20.45
C PRO A 24 47.10 -25.62 19.17
N ASP A 25 46.44 -24.99 18.18
CA ASP A 25 46.69 -25.08 16.72
C ASP A 25 45.65 -24.19 16.00
N ALA A 26 46.00 -23.00 15.50
CA ALA A 26 46.62 -22.69 14.19
C ALA A 26 45.61 -22.59 13.02
N GLY A 27 45.52 -21.39 12.41
CA GLY A 27 44.76 -21.20 11.17
C GLY A 27 44.37 -19.75 10.82
N LEU A 28 45.33 -18.82 10.81
CA LEU A 28 45.16 -17.48 10.24
C LEU A 28 45.88 -17.43 8.89
N LEU A 29 45.17 -17.15 7.80
CA LEU A 29 45.76 -16.82 6.50
C LEU A 29 45.06 -15.59 5.91
N THR A 30 45.73 -14.46 6.07
CA THR A 30 45.65 -13.31 5.17
C THR A 30 46.34 -13.68 3.85
N CYS A 31 45.79 -13.25 2.70
CA CYS A 31 46.60 -13.18 1.49
C CYS A 31 46.29 -11.94 0.65
N THR A 32 47.39 -11.29 0.32
CA THR A 32 47.62 -10.05 -0.41
C THR A 32 47.47 -10.22 -1.93
N SER A 33 47.44 -9.08 -2.61
CA SER A 33 47.44 -8.94 -4.06
C SER A 33 48.73 -9.39 -4.75
N ASN A 34 48.54 -9.77 -6.04
CA ASN A 34 49.34 -9.42 -7.22
C ASN A 34 50.21 -10.50 -7.93
N GLN A 35 49.94 -10.59 -9.24
CA GLN A 35 50.80 -10.91 -10.41
C GLN A 35 51.03 -12.36 -10.93
N ARG A 36 50.71 -12.46 -12.24
CA ARG A 36 51.31 -13.23 -13.36
C ARG A 36 50.93 -14.71 -13.58
N GLY A 37 49.96 -14.89 -14.49
CA GLY A 37 50.20 -15.37 -15.87
C GLY A 37 50.41 -16.87 -16.12
N ARG A 38 49.53 -17.48 -16.93
CA ARG A 38 49.89 -18.31 -18.09
C ARG A 38 48.68 -18.68 -18.97
N ASN A 39 48.92 -18.53 -20.27
CA ASN A 39 48.14 -18.92 -21.45
C ASN A 39 47.29 -20.19 -21.34
N ARG A 40 46.12 -20.17 -21.99
CA ARG A 40 45.71 -21.12 -23.06
C ARG A 40 44.40 -20.65 -23.75
N GLN A 41 44.52 -20.24 -25.01
CA GLN A 41 43.52 -20.36 -26.09
C GLN A 41 43.73 -21.72 -26.83
N PRO A 42 42.87 -22.25 -27.73
CA PRO A 42 42.02 -21.58 -28.77
C PRO A 42 40.68 -22.32 -29.06
N PRO A 43 40.04 -22.27 -30.27
CA PRO A 43 39.85 -21.23 -31.32
C PRO A 43 38.34 -20.84 -31.42
N GLY A 44 37.82 -19.84 -32.15
CA GLY A 44 38.23 -19.17 -33.37
C GLY A 44 37.29 -19.54 -34.54
N HIS A 45 36.20 -18.78 -34.76
CA HIS A 45 35.47 -18.75 -36.02
C HIS A 45 35.23 -17.31 -36.47
N PHE A 46 35.82 -16.98 -37.62
CA PHE A 46 35.69 -15.75 -38.41
C PHE A 46 34.43 -15.81 -39.28
N LEU A 47 33.68 -14.71 -39.37
CA LEU A 47 32.94 -14.32 -40.59
C LEU A 47 32.93 -12.79 -40.73
N ARG A 48 33.07 -12.35 -41.99
CA ARG A 48 33.32 -10.98 -42.50
C ARG A 48 32.08 -10.08 -42.55
N PRO A 49 32.24 -8.75 -42.73
CA PRO A 49 31.14 -7.79 -42.88
C PRO A 49 30.60 -7.72 -44.32
N GLY A 50 29.31 -7.44 -44.46
CA GLY A 50 28.60 -7.19 -45.72
C GLY A 50 27.49 -6.16 -45.53
N GLU A 51 27.34 -5.29 -46.53
CA GLU A 51 26.63 -4.02 -46.54
C GLU A 51 25.10 -4.12 -46.80
N HIS A 52 24.42 -3.01 -46.51
CA HIS A 52 23.16 -2.47 -47.07
C HIS A 52 21.77 -2.82 -46.48
N GLY A 53 21.00 -1.74 -46.27
CA GLY A 53 19.52 -1.65 -46.19
C GLY A 53 19.01 -1.20 -44.80
N ALA A 54 18.73 0.08 -44.54
CA ALA A 54 17.40 0.73 -44.70
C ALA A 54 16.34 0.04 -43.81
N GLU A 55 15.64 0.62 -42.83
CA GLU A 55 15.11 1.95 -42.51
C GLU A 55 14.59 1.92 -41.04
N GLY A 56 14.34 3.07 -40.41
CA GLY A 56 13.37 3.17 -39.30
C GLY A 56 13.91 3.73 -37.98
N GLU A 57 13.87 5.05 -37.85
CA GLU A 57 14.22 5.84 -36.67
C GLU A 57 13.30 5.59 -35.46
N CYS A 58 13.89 5.54 -34.26
CA CYS A 58 13.22 5.66 -32.96
C CYS A 58 13.99 6.73 -32.16
N PRO A 59 13.41 7.89 -31.78
CA PRO A 59 14.13 8.87 -30.98
C PRO A 59 13.94 8.61 -29.48
N HIS A 60 14.91 7.93 -28.87
CA HIS A 60 15.18 8.02 -27.43
C HIS A 60 16.47 8.83 -27.22
N THR A 61 16.34 10.14 -27.01
CA THR A 61 17.46 10.97 -26.56
C THR A 61 17.54 10.89 -25.04
N ALA A 62 18.35 9.96 -24.54
CA ALA A 62 18.78 9.92 -23.14
C ALA A 62 19.99 10.84 -22.96
N VAL A 63 19.81 11.96 -22.26
CA VAL A 63 20.93 12.79 -21.80
C VAL A 63 21.34 12.31 -20.40
N CYS A 64 22.42 11.53 -20.34
CA CYS A 64 23.13 11.25 -19.09
C CYS A 64 23.95 12.48 -18.69
N LEU A 65 23.65 13.08 -17.53
CA LEU A 65 24.48 14.10 -16.89
C LEU A 65 25.17 13.48 -15.68
N VAL A 66 26.45 13.15 -15.85
CA VAL A 66 27.37 12.72 -14.79
C VAL A 66 27.81 13.97 -14.02
N TRP A 67 27.51 14.04 -12.73
CA TRP A 67 28.01 15.09 -11.84
C TRP A 67 29.29 14.60 -11.16
N LEU A 68 30.42 15.19 -11.53
CA LEU A 68 31.72 14.94 -10.91
C LEU A 68 32.09 16.13 -10.01
N VAL A 69 31.86 15.98 -8.70
CA VAL A 69 32.26 17.00 -7.71
C VAL A 69 33.74 16.86 -7.40
N ARG A 70 34.55 17.83 -7.84
CA ARG A 70 35.92 18.02 -7.34
C ARG A 70 35.99 19.28 -6.49
N ARG A 71 36.24 19.10 -5.19
CA ARG A 71 36.60 20.16 -4.24
C ARG A 71 37.93 20.82 -4.67
N ARG A 72 37.97 22.16 -4.67
CA ARG A 72 39.19 22.91 -4.29
C ARG A 72 38.81 24.16 -3.48
N ARG A 73 39.63 24.39 -2.45
CA ARG A 73 39.59 25.53 -1.53
C ARG A 73 40.30 26.76 -2.11
N ALA A 74 39.90 27.90 -1.56
CA ALA A 74 40.65 29.14 -1.28
C ALA A 74 40.63 30.28 -2.31
N GLY A 75 40.13 31.43 -1.86
CA GLY A 75 40.93 32.65 -1.79
C GLY A 75 40.63 33.77 -2.81
N ALA A 76 39.98 34.82 -2.31
CA ALA A 76 40.15 36.24 -2.67
C ALA A 76 39.88 36.75 -4.10
N GLY A 77 38.83 37.58 -4.19
CA GLY A 77 38.78 38.90 -4.86
C GLY A 77 39.24 39.07 -6.31
N LEU A 78 38.31 39.36 -7.22
CA LEU A 78 38.25 40.59 -8.05
C LEU A 78 37.22 40.47 -9.19
N THR A 79 36.39 41.52 -9.28
CA THR A 79 35.73 42.14 -10.45
C THR A 79 34.88 41.31 -11.43
N ALA A 80 33.67 41.83 -11.63
CA ALA A 80 32.66 41.39 -12.59
C ALA A 80 33.18 41.36 -14.04
N ALA A 81 32.96 40.23 -14.70
CA ALA A 81 32.97 40.11 -16.16
C ALA A 81 31.63 39.49 -16.58
N GLY A 82 30.87 40.25 -17.38
CA GLY A 82 29.50 39.93 -17.78
C GLY A 82 29.41 38.68 -18.67
N VAL A 83 28.43 37.83 -18.35
CA VAL A 83 28.02 36.71 -19.19
C VAL A 83 26.75 37.15 -19.94
N GLY A 84 26.88 37.39 -21.25
CA GLY A 84 25.76 37.76 -22.12
C GLY A 84 24.91 36.55 -22.49
N LEU A 85 23.60 36.65 -22.26
CA LEU A 85 22.59 35.69 -22.72
C LEU A 85 22.47 35.76 -24.25
N ARG A 86 22.37 34.59 -24.89
CA ARG A 86 22.06 34.43 -26.31
C ARG A 86 20.69 33.77 -26.46
N ASP A 87 19.97 34.15 -27.50
CA ASP A 87 18.69 33.53 -27.86
C ASP A 87 18.89 32.17 -28.58
N PRO A 88 17.83 31.39 -28.85
CA PRO A 88 17.92 30.08 -29.50
C PRO A 88 18.50 30.09 -30.92
N ASN A 89 18.64 31.26 -31.54
CA ASN A 89 19.23 31.46 -32.85
C ASN A 89 20.67 32.03 -32.79
N GLY A 90 21.23 32.18 -31.59
CA GLY A 90 22.65 32.48 -31.37
C GLY A 90 23.03 33.96 -31.37
N ASN A 91 22.08 34.89 -31.34
CA ASN A 91 22.38 36.32 -31.29
C ASN A 91 22.60 36.84 -29.86
N ARG A 92 23.53 37.80 -29.67
CA ARG A 92 23.82 38.42 -28.36
C ARG A 92 22.77 39.48 -28.03
N VAL A 93 22.18 39.39 -26.83
CA VAL A 93 21.26 40.41 -26.29
C VAL A 93 22.04 41.33 -25.34
N GLY A 94 22.06 42.64 -25.63
CA GLY A 94 22.69 43.67 -24.78
C GLY A 94 21.72 44.24 -23.73
N PRO A 95 22.20 44.84 -22.62
CA PRO A 95 21.35 45.36 -21.56
C PRO A 95 20.95 46.81 -21.85
N GLY A 96 19.65 47.11 -21.84
CA GLY A 96 19.17 48.47 -22.07
C GLY A 96 17.66 48.64 -21.96
N ASP A 97 17.25 49.01 -20.75
CA ASP A 97 16.20 49.97 -20.42
C ASP A 97 14.71 49.56 -20.35
N ASP A 98 14.13 50.19 -19.33
CA ASP A 98 12.83 50.14 -18.70
C ASP A 98 11.73 50.67 -19.64
N ARG A 99 10.54 50.03 -19.65
CA ARG A 99 9.22 50.68 -19.72
C ARG A 99 8.05 49.71 -19.86
N THR A 100 7.14 49.87 -18.92
CA THR A 100 5.71 49.58 -18.95
C THR A 100 5.00 50.17 -20.20
N GLY A 101 4.04 49.43 -20.79
CA GLY A 101 3.04 50.03 -21.69
C GLY A 101 2.47 49.17 -22.83
N ARG A 102 1.31 48.54 -22.56
CA ARG A 102 0.10 48.41 -23.42
C ARG A 102 0.19 48.32 -24.98
N VAL A 103 -0.47 47.25 -25.46
CA VAL A 103 -1.58 47.20 -26.47
C VAL A 103 -1.26 46.81 -27.94
N ALA A 104 -1.93 45.70 -28.32
CA ALA A 104 -2.58 45.33 -29.61
C ALA A 104 -1.79 44.88 -30.87
N ASP A 105 -2.25 43.72 -31.37
CA ASP A 105 -2.85 43.47 -32.70
C ASP A 105 -2.09 42.71 -33.82
N ILE A 106 -2.89 41.89 -34.55
CA ILE A 106 -2.72 41.29 -35.91
C ILE A 106 -2.00 39.90 -35.92
N LEU A 107 -2.54 38.72 -36.33
CA LEU A 107 -3.44 38.20 -37.41
C LEU A 107 -4.17 36.91 -36.92
N ARG A 108 -5.50 36.63 -37.09
CA ARG A 108 -6.29 36.10 -38.26
C ARG A 108 -5.58 34.96 -39.03
N ARG A 109 -6.07 33.75 -39.30
CA ARG A 109 -7.40 33.10 -39.57
C ARG A 109 -7.27 31.62 -39.15
N ASP A 110 -8.31 30.90 -38.69
CA ASP A 110 -9.19 30.10 -39.55
C ASP A 110 -10.47 29.67 -38.79
N ARG A 111 -11.63 29.81 -39.44
CA ARG A 111 -12.93 29.31 -38.95
C ARG A 111 -13.47 28.26 -39.93
N CYS A 112 -13.79 27.07 -39.41
CA CYS A 112 -14.65 26.10 -40.10
C CYS A 112 -16.13 26.40 -39.83
N ARG A 113 -16.94 26.44 -40.90
CA ARG A 113 -18.41 26.50 -40.90
C ARG A 113 -19.02 25.10 -40.97
N PRO A 114 -20.20 24.83 -40.37
CA PRO A 114 -21.08 23.73 -40.77
C PRO A 114 -22.09 24.17 -41.88
N PRO A 115 -22.64 23.22 -42.66
CA PRO A 115 -23.52 23.52 -43.81
C PRO A 115 -25.00 23.70 -43.41
N PRO A 116 -25.83 24.31 -44.30
CA PRO A 116 -27.20 24.71 -43.99
C PRO A 116 -28.27 23.65 -44.26
N VAL A 117 -29.37 23.81 -43.53
CA VAL A 117 -30.64 23.07 -43.62
C VAL A 117 -31.46 23.58 -44.82
N GLY A 118 -32.01 22.67 -45.62
CA GLY A 118 -32.97 22.96 -46.68
C GLY A 118 -34.16 21.99 -46.60
N GLY A 119 -35.38 22.53 -46.58
CA GLY A 119 -36.63 21.77 -46.57
C GLY A 119 -37.25 21.64 -47.97
N GLY A 120 -38.04 20.57 -48.16
CA GLY A 120 -38.92 20.34 -49.30
C GLY A 120 -39.57 18.93 -49.23
N PRO A 121 -40.87 18.76 -49.57
CA PRO A 121 -41.71 17.68 -49.03
C PRO A 121 -41.85 16.47 -49.97
N VAL A 122 -42.05 15.26 -49.42
CA VAL A 122 -42.52 14.08 -50.19
C VAL A 122 -43.54 13.26 -49.38
N ARG A 123 -44.50 12.72 -50.13
CA ARG A 123 -45.86 12.28 -49.80
C ARG A 123 -46.01 11.04 -48.91
N ALA A 124 -47.19 10.98 -48.29
CA ALA A 124 -47.78 9.82 -47.63
C ALA A 124 -48.21 8.70 -48.60
N GLY A 125 -48.20 7.46 -48.10
CA GLY A 125 -48.96 6.34 -48.68
C GLY A 125 -48.37 4.97 -48.36
N HIS A 126 -48.87 4.30 -47.33
CA HIS A 126 -49.59 3.02 -47.42
C HIS A 126 -49.66 2.29 -46.07
N VAL A 127 -50.90 2.09 -45.64
CA VAL A 127 -51.33 1.20 -44.56
C VAL A 127 -51.32 -0.22 -45.06
N LEU A 128 -50.72 -1.17 -44.31
CA LEU A 128 -51.11 -2.58 -44.35
C LEU A 128 -51.06 -3.21 -42.95
N ARG A 129 -52.08 -4.05 -42.73
CA ARG A 129 -52.56 -4.63 -41.48
C ARG A 129 -51.75 -5.84 -40.99
N GLN A 130 -51.75 -5.99 -39.67
CA GLN A 130 -51.92 -7.20 -38.85
C GLN A 130 -51.22 -8.51 -39.26
N GLY A 131 -50.41 -9.01 -38.32
CA GLY A 131 -50.05 -10.42 -38.20
C GLY A 131 -49.47 -10.68 -36.82
N TRP A 132 -50.29 -11.18 -35.89
CA TRP A 132 -49.83 -11.70 -34.60
C TRP A 132 -49.19 -13.08 -34.87
N LEU A 133 -47.87 -13.17 -34.78
CA LEU A 133 -47.15 -14.44 -34.65
C LEU A 133 -46.67 -14.57 -33.22
N THR A 134 -47.42 -15.35 -32.44
CA THR A 134 -46.99 -15.84 -31.14
C THR A 134 -45.89 -16.88 -31.37
N VAL A 135 -44.64 -16.45 -31.39
CA VAL A 135 -43.51 -17.37 -31.27
C VAL A 135 -43.38 -17.72 -29.79
N ALA A 136 -43.89 -18.90 -29.42
CA ALA A 136 -43.51 -19.55 -28.17
C ALA A 136 -42.05 -20.00 -28.30
N THR A 137 -41.09 -19.11 -28.06
CA THR A 137 -39.73 -19.53 -27.77
C THR A 137 -39.68 -20.02 -26.34
N SER A 138 -39.45 -21.32 -26.18
CA SER A 138 -39.06 -21.93 -24.92
C SER A 138 -37.96 -21.11 -24.25
N SER A 139 -38.31 -20.39 -23.19
CA SER A 139 -37.36 -19.70 -22.33
C SER A 139 -36.65 -20.74 -21.47
N ASN A 140 -35.64 -21.38 -22.06
CA ASN A 140 -34.57 -22.01 -21.30
C ASN A 140 -33.22 -21.47 -21.76
N THR A 141 -33.10 -20.14 -21.80
CA THR A 141 -31.81 -19.49 -21.60
C THR A 141 -31.51 -19.56 -20.11
N LEU A 142 -30.71 -20.54 -19.70
CA LEU A 142 -29.89 -20.40 -18.50
C LEU A 142 -29.03 -19.17 -18.72
N SER A 143 -29.55 -17.98 -18.40
CA SER A 143 -28.78 -16.75 -18.37
C SER A 143 -27.74 -16.93 -17.29
N SER A 144 -26.53 -17.36 -17.67
CA SER A 144 -25.41 -17.39 -16.74
C SER A 144 -25.28 -15.98 -16.19
N SER A 145 -25.37 -15.83 -14.86
CA SER A 145 -25.22 -14.52 -14.23
C SER A 145 -23.90 -13.92 -14.71
N THR A 146 -24.00 -12.72 -15.28
CA THR A 146 -22.83 -11.96 -15.73
C THR A 146 -22.08 -11.32 -14.55
N LEU A 147 -22.70 -11.39 -13.37
CA LEU A 147 -22.12 -10.92 -12.13
C LEU A 147 -21.04 -11.89 -11.64
N ALA A 148 -20.08 -11.33 -10.91
CA ALA A 148 -19.07 -12.05 -10.17
C ALA A 148 -19.25 -11.81 -8.67
N LEU A 149 -18.94 -12.82 -7.86
CA LEU A 149 -18.88 -12.69 -6.41
C LEU A 149 -17.59 -11.98 -6.01
N VAL A 150 -17.68 -10.97 -5.15
CA VAL A 150 -16.52 -10.41 -4.46
C VAL A 150 -16.70 -10.54 -2.96
N ALA A 151 -15.62 -10.86 -2.26
CA ALA A 151 -15.65 -11.02 -0.82
C ALA A 151 -14.39 -10.46 -0.15
N ASP A 152 -14.56 -9.99 1.08
CA ASP A 152 -13.52 -9.48 1.96
C ASP A 152 -13.68 -10.14 3.33
N ILE A 153 -12.76 -11.06 3.64
CA ILE A 153 -12.84 -11.96 4.78
C ILE A 153 -11.90 -11.47 5.89
N GLY A 154 -12.50 -10.77 6.87
CA GLY A 154 -11.81 -10.36 8.08
C GLY A 154 -11.90 -11.40 9.20
N GLY A 155 -11.39 -11.06 10.40
CA GLY A 155 -11.47 -11.92 11.59
C GLY A 155 -12.89 -12.08 12.14
N THR A 156 -13.64 -10.98 12.25
CA THR A 156 -14.97 -10.96 12.91
C THR A 156 -16.15 -10.94 11.95
N ASN A 157 -15.96 -10.46 10.72
CA ASN A 157 -17.02 -10.38 9.73
C ASN A 157 -16.49 -10.74 8.34
N ALA A 158 -17.33 -11.38 7.54
CA ALA A 158 -17.13 -11.60 6.13
C ALA A 158 -18.07 -10.68 5.37
N ARG A 159 -17.51 -9.87 4.47
CA ARG A 159 -18.27 -8.97 3.62
C ARG A 159 -18.38 -9.59 2.23
N PHE A 160 -19.57 -9.58 1.66
CA PHE A 160 -19.83 -10.09 0.32
C PHE A 160 -20.53 -9.03 -0.51
N ALA A 161 -20.25 -8.99 -1.80
CA ALA A 161 -20.98 -8.19 -2.77
C ALA A 161 -20.96 -8.92 -4.13
N LEU A 162 -21.78 -8.44 -5.06
CA LEU A 162 -21.71 -8.79 -6.47
C LEU A 162 -21.12 -7.62 -7.27
N THR A 163 -20.49 -7.92 -8.39
CA THR A 163 -19.99 -6.89 -9.32
C THR A 163 -20.19 -7.35 -10.76
N ASP A 164 -20.38 -6.44 -11.72
CA ASP A 164 -20.31 -6.77 -13.15
C ASP A 164 -18.89 -6.46 -13.66
N PRO A 165 -18.06 -7.48 -13.96
CA PRO A 165 -16.70 -7.26 -14.44
C PRO A 165 -16.62 -6.52 -15.79
N ARG A 166 -17.73 -6.44 -16.53
CA ARG A 166 -17.82 -5.76 -17.83
C ARG A 166 -18.14 -4.27 -17.68
N SER A 167 -18.54 -3.83 -16.48
CA SER A 167 -18.78 -2.41 -16.21
C SER A 167 -17.50 -1.59 -16.48
N PRO A 168 -17.60 -0.37 -17.03
CA PRO A 168 -16.45 0.52 -17.24
C PRO A 168 -15.70 0.85 -15.95
N THR A 169 -16.41 0.89 -14.82
CA THR A 169 -15.87 1.09 -13.48
C THR A 169 -16.34 -0.03 -12.56
N PRO A 170 -15.51 -0.48 -11.60
CA PRO A 170 -15.93 -1.51 -10.67
C PRO A 170 -17.01 -0.95 -9.74
N THR A 171 -18.14 -1.65 -9.65
CA THR A 171 -19.27 -1.27 -8.79
C THR A 171 -19.63 -2.42 -7.87
N LEU A 172 -19.99 -2.13 -6.62
CA LEU A 172 -20.42 -3.11 -5.64
C LEU A 172 -21.95 -3.12 -5.54
N LEU A 173 -22.55 -4.28 -5.79
CA LEU A 173 -23.98 -4.54 -5.74
C LEU A 173 -24.29 -5.45 -4.56
N HIS A 174 -25.42 -5.24 -3.89
CA HIS A 174 -25.89 -6.11 -2.80
C HIS A 174 -24.84 -6.37 -1.71
N ALA A 175 -24.07 -5.33 -1.33
CA ALA A 175 -23.04 -5.47 -0.31
C ALA A 175 -23.67 -5.83 1.04
N GLN A 176 -23.21 -6.92 1.65
CA GLN A 176 -23.71 -7.43 2.92
C GLN A 176 -22.55 -7.88 3.81
N SER A 177 -22.63 -7.54 5.09
CA SER A 177 -21.72 -8.05 6.11
C SER A 177 -22.39 -9.18 6.87
N LEU A 178 -21.72 -10.33 6.94
CA LEU A 178 -22.13 -11.50 7.69
C LEU A 178 -21.19 -11.69 8.89
N ARG A 179 -21.76 -11.96 10.07
CA ARG A 179 -20.94 -12.28 11.23
C ARG A 179 -20.34 -13.65 11.02
N ASN A 180 -19.02 -13.67 11.16
CA ASN A 180 -18.24 -14.87 10.98
C ASN A 180 -18.71 -16.01 11.89
N ALA A 181 -19.03 -15.71 13.15
CA ALA A 181 -19.48 -16.68 14.16
C ALA A 181 -20.74 -17.48 13.77
N ASP A 182 -21.57 -16.95 12.86
CA ASP A 182 -22.82 -17.59 12.46
C ASP A 182 -22.60 -18.72 11.42
N PHE A 183 -21.37 -18.92 10.95
CA PHE A 183 -21.03 -19.90 9.91
C PHE A 183 -19.84 -20.78 10.29
N ALA A 184 -19.92 -22.06 9.92
CA ALA A 184 -18.85 -23.04 10.18
C ALA A 184 -17.59 -22.78 9.35
N ASN A 185 -17.74 -22.30 8.11
CA ASN A 185 -16.64 -22.02 7.18
C ASN A 185 -17.06 -21.00 6.11
N LEU A 186 -16.08 -20.56 5.30
CA LEU A 186 -16.27 -19.58 4.22
C LEU A 186 -17.29 -20.06 3.17
N GLN A 187 -17.24 -21.34 2.79
CA GLN A 187 -18.17 -21.92 1.82
C GLN A 187 -19.63 -21.72 2.26
N ARG A 188 -19.95 -22.04 3.52
CA ARG A 188 -21.32 -21.88 4.05
C ARG A 188 -21.78 -20.43 4.10
N ALA A 189 -20.88 -19.51 4.43
CA ALA A 189 -21.19 -18.08 4.41
C ALA A 189 -21.48 -17.58 2.97
N ALA A 190 -20.67 -18.00 2.00
CA ALA A 190 -20.85 -17.65 0.60
C ALA A 190 -22.14 -18.26 0.00
N GLU A 191 -22.42 -19.53 0.27
CA GLU A 191 -23.67 -20.20 -0.14
C GLU A 191 -24.90 -19.49 0.44
N HIS A 192 -24.86 -19.10 1.71
CA HIS A 192 -25.94 -18.36 2.37
C HIS A 192 -26.18 -16.99 1.75
N TYR A 193 -25.11 -16.22 1.51
CA TYR A 193 -25.19 -14.93 0.84
C TYR A 193 -25.81 -15.08 -0.56
N LEU A 194 -25.25 -15.95 -1.39
CA LEU A 194 -25.72 -16.19 -2.76
C LEU A 194 -27.17 -16.69 -2.80
N GLY A 195 -27.55 -17.58 -1.88
CA GLY A 195 -28.91 -18.07 -1.75
C GLY A 195 -29.91 -16.99 -1.35
N THR A 196 -29.49 -16.03 -0.51
CA THR A 196 -30.32 -14.89 -0.10
C THR A 196 -30.57 -13.91 -1.25
N ILE A 197 -29.55 -13.66 -2.08
CA ILE A 197 -29.67 -12.77 -3.25
C ILE A 197 -30.33 -13.48 -4.44
N GLY A 198 -30.25 -14.81 -4.53
CA GLY A 198 -30.79 -15.60 -5.64
C GLY A 198 -29.87 -15.66 -6.86
N GLU A 199 -28.58 -15.39 -6.68
CA GLU A 199 -27.59 -15.30 -7.76
C GLU A 199 -26.61 -16.48 -7.77
N LYS A 200 -26.14 -16.84 -8.97
CA LYS A 200 -25.20 -17.95 -9.18
C LYS A 200 -24.03 -17.52 -10.08
N PRO A 201 -23.15 -16.63 -9.59
CA PRO A 201 -22.02 -16.15 -10.37
C PRO A 201 -21.05 -17.30 -10.67
N ARG A 202 -20.42 -17.25 -11.85
CA ARG A 202 -19.40 -18.24 -12.27
C ARG A 202 -17.97 -17.79 -11.98
N ARG A 203 -17.79 -16.54 -11.55
CA ARG A 203 -16.49 -15.93 -11.26
C ARG A 203 -16.50 -15.35 -9.86
N ALA A 204 -15.40 -15.47 -9.15
CA ALA A 204 -15.26 -14.84 -7.84
C ALA A 204 -13.86 -14.30 -7.57
N ALA A 205 -13.77 -13.24 -6.77
CA ALA A 205 -12.53 -12.81 -6.11
C ALA A 205 -12.74 -12.64 -4.61
N ILE A 206 -11.87 -13.23 -3.82
CA ILE A 206 -11.96 -13.25 -2.36
C ILE A 206 -10.66 -12.70 -1.79
N ALA A 207 -10.76 -11.57 -1.09
CA ALA A 207 -9.69 -11.01 -0.29
C ALA A 207 -9.68 -11.70 1.09
N VAL A 208 -8.50 -12.17 1.52
CA VAL A 208 -8.31 -12.84 2.81
C VAL A 208 -7.14 -12.25 3.58
N ALA A 209 -7.29 -12.13 4.90
CA ALA A 209 -6.21 -11.71 5.81
C ALA A 209 -5.21 -12.86 6.04
N SER A 210 -4.50 -13.28 5.00
CA SER A 210 -3.47 -14.33 5.06
C SER A 210 -2.58 -14.32 3.81
N PRO A 211 -1.32 -14.81 3.91
CA PRO A 211 -0.53 -15.14 2.73
C PRO A 211 -1.23 -16.16 1.82
N VAL A 212 -1.34 -15.87 0.52
CA VAL A 212 -1.97 -16.75 -0.47
C VAL A 212 -0.91 -17.52 -1.27
N VAL A 213 -0.22 -18.47 -0.62
CA VAL A 213 0.94 -19.16 -1.21
C VAL A 213 0.58 -20.53 -1.80
N ALA A 214 -0.37 -21.23 -1.19
CA ALA A 214 -0.75 -22.60 -1.55
C ALA A 214 -2.25 -22.71 -1.86
N ASP A 215 -2.68 -23.91 -2.25
CA ASP A 215 -4.11 -24.19 -2.43
C ASP A 215 -4.86 -24.16 -1.09
N GLU A 216 -4.22 -24.65 -0.02
CA GLU A 216 -4.72 -24.55 1.34
C GLU A 216 -4.45 -23.16 1.90
N ILE A 217 -5.51 -22.51 2.36
CA ILE A 217 -5.48 -21.17 2.95
C ILE A 217 -5.95 -21.29 4.39
N HIS A 218 -5.13 -20.77 5.30
CA HIS A 218 -5.45 -20.65 6.72
C HIS A 218 -5.59 -19.17 7.06
N LEU A 219 -6.73 -18.74 7.58
CA LEU A 219 -6.91 -17.35 7.98
C LEU A 219 -6.08 -17.06 9.24
N THR A 220 -5.34 -15.95 9.26
CA THR A 220 -4.48 -15.59 10.43
C THR A 220 -5.32 -15.29 11.67
N ASN A 221 -6.48 -14.67 11.48
CA ASN A 221 -7.33 -14.14 12.54
C ASN A 221 -8.52 -15.05 12.87
N ARG A 222 -8.59 -16.27 12.31
CA ARG A 222 -9.68 -17.22 12.58
C ARG A 222 -9.33 -18.66 12.22
N ALA A 223 -9.92 -19.62 12.94
CA ALA A 223 -9.83 -21.06 12.65
C ALA A 223 -10.56 -21.52 11.37
N TRP A 224 -10.81 -20.64 10.41
CA TRP A 224 -11.28 -21.04 9.09
C TRP A 224 -10.07 -21.41 8.22
N SER A 225 -10.16 -22.58 7.60
CA SER A 225 -9.27 -23.00 6.53
C SER A 225 -10.08 -23.53 5.36
N PHE A 226 -9.55 -23.38 4.15
CA PHE A 226 -10.17 -23.92 2.95
C PHE A 226 -9.13 -24.17 1.85
N SER A 227 -9.40 -25.19 1.05
CA SER A 227 -8.77 -25.37 -0.27
C SER A 227 -9.41 -24.40 -1.26
N ARG A 228 -8.60 -23.65 -2.00
CA ARG A 228 -9.07 -22.81 -3.12
C ARG A 228 -9.78 -23.64 -4.17
N ARG A 229 -9.21 -24.78 -4.59
CA ARG A 229 -9.87 -25.71 -5.54
C ARG A 229 -11.18 -26.26 -4.98
N GLY A 230 -11.22 -26.64 -3.71
CA GLY A 230 -12.42 -27.13 -3.05
C GLY A 230 -13.53 -26.09 -3.04
N LEU A 231 -13.22 -24.84 -2.66
CA LEU A 231 -14.17 -23.74 -2.66
C LEU A 231 -14.66 -23.41 -4.08
N GLN A 232 -13.75 -23.42 -5.07
CA GLN A 232 -14.09 -23.18 -6.47
C GLN A 232 -15.10 -24.22 -6.98
N GLN A 233 -14.87 -25.51 -6.70
CA GLN A 233 -15.78 -26.59 -7.08
C GLN A 233 -17.12 -26.50 -6.36
N ALA A 234 -17.10 -26.26 -5.05
CA ALA A 234 -18.30 -26.19 -4.22
C ALA A 234 -19.26 -25.06 -4.67
N LEU A 235 -18.71 -23.91 -5.05
CA LEU A 235 -19.48 -22.77 -5.53
C LEU A 235 -19.78 -22.84 -7.05
N GLY A 236 -19.29 -23.86 -7.75
CA GLY A 236 -19.51 -24.02 -9.20
C GLY A 236 -18.87 -22.90 -10.03
N LEU A 237 -17.71 -22.42 -9.61
CA LEU A 237 -16.98 -21.30 -10.21
C LEU A 237 -16.05 -21.78 -11.34
N ASP A 238 -16.11 -21.10 -12.48
CA ASP A 238 -15.16 -21.25 -13.58
C ASP A 238 -13.83 -20.57 -13.23
N GLU A 239 -13.89 -19.49 -12.45
CA GLU A 239 -12.73 -18.72 -12.00
C GLU A 239 -12.87 -18.31 -10.53
N LEU A 240 -11.85 -18.62 -9.71
CA LEU A 240 -11.72 -18.13 -8.35
C LEU A 240 -10.34 -17.48 -8.16
N ARG A 241 -10.35 -16.18 -7.87
CA ARG A 241 -9.18 -15.42 -7.45
C ARG A 241 -9.18 -15.31 -5.94
N VAL A 242 -8.06 -15.64 -5.32
CA VAL A 242 -7.85 -15.37 -3.89
C VAL A 242 -6.71 -14.39 -3.80
N LEU A 243 -6.92 -13.31 -3.06
CA LEU A 243 -6.00 -12.20 -2.90
C LEU A 243 -5.69 -12.03 -1.41
N ASN A 244 -4.49 -11.56 -1.11
CA ASN A 244 -4.24 -10.98 0.20
C ASN A 244 -5.15 -9.74 0.39
N ASP A 245 -5.57 -9.46 1.62
CA ASP A 245 -6.46 -8.34 1.93
C ASP A 245 -5.85 -6.97 1.58
N PHE A 246 -4.58 -6.74 1.92
CA PHE A 246 -3.88 -5.51 1.53
C PHE A 246 -3.44 -5.51 0.07
N GLY A 247 -3.23 -6.68 -0.53
CA GLY A 247 -3.14 -6.83 -1.98
C GLY A 247 -4.42 -6.36 -2.69
N ALA A 248 -5.58 -6.76 -2.19
CA ALA A 248 -6.87 -6.29 -2.69
C ALA A 248 -7.05 -4.79 -2.46
N ILE A 249 -6.77 -4.25 -1.27
CA ILE A 249 -6.87 -2.80 -1.04
C ILE A 249 -5.93 -2.02 -1.98
N ALA A 250 -4.73 -2.54 -2.27
CA ALA A 250 -3.84 -1.95 -3.29
C ALA A 250 -4.51 -1.92 -4.67
N TRP A 251 -5.17 -2.99 -5.09
CA TRP A 251 -5.98 -3.02 -6.33
C TRP A 251 -7.11 -2.01 -6.35
N ALA A 252 -7.61 -1.57 -5.19
CA ALA A 252 -8.71 -0.60 -5.13
C ALA A 252 -8.26 0.83 -5.52
N VAL A 253 -6.98 1.17 -5.32
CA VAL A 253 -6.49 2.56 -5.41
C VAL A 253 -6.80 3.22 -6.76
N PRO A 254 -6.56 2.60 -7.92
CA PRO A 254 -6.88 3.22 -9.21
C PRO A 254 -8.39 3.38 -9.47
N ALA A 255 -9.23 2.68 -8.71
CA ALA A 255 -10.68 2.72 -8.83
C ALA A 255 -11.36 3.67 -7.84
N LEU A 256 -10.61 4.24 -6.89
CA LEU A 256 -11.14 5.21 -5.93
C LEU A 256 -11.51 6.50 -6.65
N ARG A 257 -12.68 7.03 -6.31
CA ARG A 257 -13.10 8.37 -6.72
C ARG A 257 -12.46 9.44 -5.82
N ASP A 258 -12.47 10.68 -6.29
CA ASP A 258 -11.92 11.84 -5.57
C ASP A 258 -12.61 12.06 -4.20
N ASP A 259 -13.87 11.67 -4.05
CA ASP A 259 -14.64 11.76 -2.80
C ASP A 259 -14.47 10.55 -1.87
N GLU A 260 -13.73 9.53 -2.30
CA GLU A 260 -13.53 8.26 -1.59
C GLU A 260 -12.16 8.18 -0.90
N HIS A 261 -11.44 9.30 -0.87
CA HIS A 261 -10.22 9.47 -0.11
C HIS A 261 -9.99 10.93 0.27
N ILE A 262 -9.27 11.16 1.37
CA ILE A 262 -8.95 12.49 1.89
C ILE A 262 -7.45 12.72 1.78
N ALA A 263 -7.03 13.80 1.12
CA ALA A 263 -5.63 14.22 1.13
C ALA A 263 -5.20 14.64 2.55
N LEU A 264 -4.15 14.01 3.07
CA LEU A 264 -3.56 14.29 4.37
C LEU A 264 -2.34 15.21 4.22
N CYS A 265 -1.44 14.91 3.29
CA CYS A 265 -0.22 15.68 3.00
C CYS A 265 0.14 15.62 1.51
N GLY A 266 0.89 16.61 1.02
CA GLY A 266 1.33 16.69 -0.38
C GLY A 266 0.36 17.44 -1.29
N PHE A 267 0.85 17.82 -2.48
CA PHE A 267 0.05 18.52 -3.49
C PHE A 267 -0.87 17.55 -4.24
N ALA A 268 -1.92 18.09 -4.87
CA ALA A 268 -2.82 17.33 -5.72
C ALA A 268 -2.01 16.54 -6.76
N ALA A 269 -2.04 15.22 -6.67
CA ALA A 269 -1.26 14.37 -7.53
C ALA A 269 -1.75 14.55 -8.97
N GLY A 270 -0.80 14.65 -9.92
CA GLY A 270 -1.10 14.37 -11.32
C GLY A 270 -1.59 12.92 -11.51
N PRO A 271 -1.65 12.41 -12.74
CA PRO A 271 -2.12 11.05 -13.00
C PRO A 271 -1.42 10.03 -12.08
N LEU A 272 -2.19 9.15 -11.44
CA LEU A 272 -1.67 8.16 -10.51
C LEU A 272 -0.64 7.26 -11.22
N ARG A 273 0.56 7.17 -10.64
CA ARG A 273 1.64 6.30 -11.15
C ARG A 273 2.34 5.67 -9.97
N GLY A 274 2.54 4.35 -10.05
CA GLY A 274 3.28 3.61 -9.06
C GLY A 274 4.76 4.02 -8.97
N PRO A 275 5.46 3.65 -7.90
CA PRO A 275 4.97 2.79 -6.81
C PRO A 275 4.03 3.53 -5.83
N VAL A 276 2.92 2.89 -5.46
CA VAL A 276 1.97 3.38 -4.44
C VAL A 276 2.01 2.43 -3.26
N THR A 277 2.35 2.95 -2.08
CA THR A 277 2.27 2.19 -0.83
C THR A 277 0.85 2.24 -0.30
N VAL A 278 0.33 1.11 0.15
CA VAL A 278 -0.90 1.03 0.95
C VAL A 278 -0.54 0.45 2.30
N LEU A 279 -0.96 1.09 3.39
CA LEU A 279 -0.80 0.56 4.74
C LEU A 279 -2.00 0.92 5.58
N GLY A 280 -2.27 0.21 6.67
CA GLY A 280 -3.50 0.49 7.41
C GLY A 280 -3.58 -0.21 8.76
N PRO A 281 -3.68 0.56 9.86
CA PRO A 281 -4.04 0.01 11.15
C PRO A 281 -5.50 -0.47 11.20
N GLY A 282 -5.69 -1.67 11.75
CA GLY A 282 -7.00 -2.30 11.98
C GLY A 282 -6.92 -3.29 13.14
N THR A 283 -7.50 -4.48 12.96
CA THR A 283 -7.26 -5.61 13.88
C THR A 283 -5.78 -5.97 13.92
N GLY A 284 -5.11 -5.92 12.77
CA GLY A 284 -3.66 -6.01 12.62
C GLY A 284 -3.09 -4.76 11.96
N PHE A 285 -1.94 -4.88 11.29
CA PHE A 285 -1.36 -3.83 10.46
C PHE A 285 -0.92 -4.41 9.12
N GLY A 286 -1.66 -4.13 8.06
CA GLY A 286 -1.29 -4.63 6.73
C GLY A 286 -0.54 -3.60 5.91
N VAL A 287 0.23 -4.13 4.95
CA VAL A 287 1.04 -3.36 4.01
C VAL A 287 0.94 -4.00 2.63
N GLY A 288 0.69 -3.19 1.61
CA GLY A 288 0.66 -3.59 0.22
C GLY A 288 1.35 -2.57 -0.66
N LEU A 289 1.71 -2.98 -1.87
CA LEU A 289 2.35 -2.13 -2.86
C LEU A 289 1.65 -2.28 -4.20
N LEU A 290 1.34 -1.16 -4.85
CA LEU A 290 0.80 -1.12 -6.20
C LEU A 290 1.84 -0.51 -7.15
N VAL A 291 2.19 -1.20 -8.22
CA VAL A 291 3.12 -0.73 -9.24
C VAL A 291 2.43 -0.66 -10.60
N GLY A 292 2.95 0.21 -11.47
CA GLY A 292 2.41 0.41 -12.82
C GLY A 292 1.70 1.75 -13.00
N SER A 293 0.79 1.78 -13.97
CA SER A 293 0.00 2.97 -14.34
C SER A 293 -1.18 2.56 -15.22
N ASP A 294 -2.14 3.46 -15.46
CA ASP A 294 -3.29 3.19 -16.35
C ASP A 294 -2.87 2.76 -17.76
N ALA A 295 -1.78 3.34 -18.30
CA ALA A 295 -1.27 3.01 -19.63
C ALA A 295 -0.50 1.68 -19.67
N GLY A 296 0.18 1.33 -18.58
CA GLY A 296 1.06 0.15 -18.50
C GLY A 296 0.46 -1.06 -17.80
N GLY A 297 -0.77 -0.93 -17.28
CA GLY A 297 -1.38 -1.90 -16.39
C GLY A 297 -0.89 -1.76 -14.94
N TRP A 298 -1.80 -2.00 -14.02
CA TRP A 298 -1.54 -2.04 -12.59
C TRP A 298 -1.19 -3.46 -12.14
N HIS A 299 -0.35 -3.59 -11.11
CA HIS A 299 -0.03 -4.86 -10.47
C HIS A 299 0.12 -4.65 -8.97
N ALA A 300 -0.57 -5.45 -8.16
CA ALA A 300 -0.39 -5.46 -6.71
C ALA A 300 0.72 -6.43 -6.30
N VAL A 301 1.45 -6.05 -5.26
CA VAL A 301 2.43 -6.85 -4.55
C VAL A 301 1.92 -6.96 -3.12
N ALA A 302 1.47 -8.15 -2.75
CA ALA A 302 1.12 -8.48 -1.37
C ALA A 302 2.40 -8.55 -0.52
N THR A 303 2.35 -8.02 0.70
CA THR A 303 3.50 -8.04 1.62
C THR A 303 3.04 -8.33 3.05
N GLU A 304 3.97 -8.80 3.88
CA GLU A 304 3.77 -8.96 5.32
C GLU A 304 4.50 -7.85 6.09
N GLY A 305 4.48 -6.63 5.54
CA GLY A 305 5.26 -5.49 6.04
C GLY A 305 4.92 -5.08 7.47
N GLY A 306 3.74 -5.43 7.98
CA GLY A 306 3.39 -5.15 9.38
C GLY A 306 4.07 -6.03 10.42
N HIS A 307 4.68 -7.12 9.99
CA HIS A 307 5.44 -8.00 10.86
C HIS A 307 6.92 -7.62 10.96
N VAL A 308 7.37 -6.55 10.28
CA VAL A 308 8.72 -5.97 10.44
C VAL A 308 8.90 -5.45 11.88
N THR A 309 10.13 -5.56 12.40
CA THR A 309 10.48 -5.13 13.77
C THR A 309 10.40 -3.61 13.93
N PHE A 310 9.83 -3.15 15.03
CA PHE A 310 9.73 -1.75 15.40
C PHE A 310 11.08 -1.19 15.88
N ALA A 311 11.40 0.04 15.45
CA ALA A 311 12.58 0.78 15.89
C ALA A 311 12.13 1.96 16.80
N PRO A 312 12.21 1.82 18.14
CA PRO A 312 11.74 2.84 19.08
C PRO A 312 12.59 4.11 19.05
N ILE A 313 11.95 5.27 19.23
CA ILE A 313 12.61 6.58 19.33
C ILE A 313 12.26 7.25 20.66
N GLY A 314 13.29 7.53 21.47
CA GLY A 314 13.14 8.17 22.78
C GLY A 314 12.65 7.21 23.86
N GLU A 315 12.80 7.61 25.12
CA GLU A 315 12.59 6.72 26.29
C GLU A 315 11.17 6.14 26.37
N GLU A 316 10.15 6.92 26.02
CA GLU A 316 8.75 6.47 26.04
C GLU A 316 8.49 5.32 25.07
N GLU A 317 8.96 5.42 23.82
CA GLU A 317 8.81 4.34 22.84
C GLU A 317 9.62 3.09 23.21
N HIS A 318 10.78 3.27 23.86
CA HIS A 318 11.56 2.15 24.39
C HIS A 318 10.83 1.44 25.53
N ALA A 319 10.19 2.17 26.44
CA ALA A 319 9.38 1.58 27.50
C ALA A 319 8.17 0.82 26.96
N ILE A 320 7.49 1.39 25.95
CA ILE A 320 6.38 0.72 25.25
C ILE A 320 6.88 -0.56 24.56
N ALA A 321 7.98 -0.49 23.81
CA ALA A 321 8.54 -1.65 23.12
C ALA A 321 8.97 -2.74 24.11
N ALA A 322 9.62 -2.39 25.23
CA ALA A 322 10.01 -3.36 26.25
C ALA A 322 8.80 -4.10 26.84
N TRP A 323 7.71 -3.40 27.10
CA TRP A 323 6.47 -4.00 27.62
C TRP A 323 5.80 -4.94 26.59
N VAL A 324 5.87 -4.59 25.31
CA VAL A 324 5.34 -5.44 24.22
C VAL A 324 6.26 -6.65 23.98
N ASP A 325 7.58 -6.46 24.07
CA ASP A 325 8.59 -7.53 23.95
C ASP A 325 8.44 -8.57 25.06
N GLU A 326 8.18 -8.17 26.30
CA GLU A 326 7.96 -9.10 27.42
C GLU A 326 6.81 -10.09 27.14
N ARG A 327 5.76 -9.63 26.42
CA ARG A 327 4.57 -10.44 26.12
C ARG A 327 4.68 -11.29 24.86
N HIS A 328 5.41 -10.79 23.87
CA HIS A 328 5.39 -11.34 22.52
C HIS A 328 6.77 -11.79 22.03
N GLY A 329 7.82 -11.57 22.82
CA GLY A 329 9.23 -11.80 22.47
C GLY A 329 9.80 -10.81 21.45
N ARG A 330 8.95 -10.10 20.71
CA ARG A 330 9.34 -9.11 19.70
C ARG A 330 8.22 -8.13 19.38
N THR A 331 8.57 -6.85 19.32
CA THR A 331 7.69 -5.76 18.92
C THR A 331 7.77 -5.58 17.40
N SER A 332 6.74 -6.02 16.69
CA SER A 332 6.53 -5.67 15.27
C SER A 332 5.74 -4.37 15.12
N TYR A 333 5.68 -3.82 13.91
CA TYR A 333 4.83 -2.67 13.62
C TYR A 333 3.37 -2.92 14.02
N GLU A 334 2.82 -4.09 13.68
CA GLU A 334 1.45 -4.49 14.04
C GLU A 334 1.17 -4.46 15.55
N ARG A 335 2.16 -4.81 16.38
CA ARG A 335 1.98 -4.82 17.84
C ARG A 335 1.74 -3.44 18.42
N LEU A 336 2.06 -2.38 17.68
CA LEU A 336 1.79 -0.99 18.07
C LEU A 336 0.71 -0.34 17.19
N LEU A 337 0.68 -0.66 15.90
CA LEU A 337 -0.19 -0.05 14.90
C LEU A 337 -1.43 -0.90 14.60
N SER A 338 -2.11 -1.31 15.67
CA SER A 338 -3.40 -2.01 15.65
C SER A 338 -4.27 -1.50 16.78
N GLY A 339 -5.53 -1.95 16.84
CA GLY A 339 -6.41 -1.64 17.98
C GLY A 339 -5.78 -2.06 19.31
N SER A 340 -5.34 -3.31 19.42
CA SER A 340 -4.67 -3.82 20.62
C SER A 340 -3.32 -3.12 20.89
N GLY A 341 -2.63 -2.67 19.84
CA GLY A 341 -1.44 -1.83 19.97
C GLY A 341 -1.73 -0.47 20.61
N LEU A 342 -2.82 0.20 20.24
CA LEU A 342 -3.26 1.43 20.91
C LEU A 342 -3.58 1.20 22.39
N SER A 343 -4.27 0.10 22.71
CA SER A 343 -4.55 -0.29 24.10
C SER A 343 -3.27 -0.57 24.89
N SER A 344 -2.24 -1.12 24.25
CA SER A 344 -0.93 -1.37 24.85
C SER A 344 -0.19 -0.07 25.15
N ILE A 345 -0.17 0.87 24.20
CA ILE A 345 0.40 2.21 24.39
C ILE A 345 -0.28 2.91 25.57
N ASP A 346 -1.62 2.92 25.59
CA ASP A 346 -2.39 3.52 26.68
C ASP A 346 -2.09 2.88 28.04
N ALA A 347 -2.00 1.55 28.11
CA ALA A 347 -1.70 0.82 29.33
C ALA A 347 -0.33 1.22 29.92
N VAL A 348 0.71 1.26 29.07
CA VAL A 348 2.06 1.69 29.49
C VAL A 348 2.04 3.14 29.99
N LEU A 349 1.33 4.03 29.30
CA LEU A 349 1.24 5.44 29.69
C LEU A 349 0.41 5.68 30.97
N ARG A 350 -0.50 4.77 31.31
CA ARG A 350 -1.18 4.73 32.62
C ARG A 350 -0.30 4.16 33.74
N GLY A 351 0.92 3.69 33.43
CA GLY A 351 1.85 3.12 34.40
C GLY A 351 1.61 1.65 34.71
N LEU A 352 0.90 0.91 33.84
CA LEU A 352 0.69 -0.53 34.01
C LEU A 352 1.97 -1.29 33.60
N GLY A 353 2.81 -1.62 34.58
CA GLY A 353 4.02 -2.45 34.41
C GLY A 353 4.03 -3.66 35.36
N GLY A 354 4.86 -4.67 35.05
CA GLY A 354 5.00 -5.90 35.85
C GLY A 354 3.85 -6.90 35.68
N ASP A 355 3.71 -7.84 36.64
CA ASP A 355 2.74 -8.96 36.60
C ASP A 355 1.29 -8.50 36.41
N SER A 356 0.91 -7.34 36.95
CA SER A 356 -0.43 -6.73 36.82
C SER A 356 -0.73 -6.17 35.43
N GLY A 357 0.28 -5.98 34.58
CA GLY A 357 0.08 -5.55 33.21
C GLY A 357 -0.53 -6.66 32.34
N HIS A 358 -0.32 -7.93 32.66
CA HIS A 358 -0.69 -9.08 31.81
C HIS A 358 -2.19 -9.37 31.83
N ASP A 359 -2.96 -8.72 32.71
CA ASP A 359 -4.40 -8.86 32.78
C ASP A 359 -5.09 -7.99 31.71
N ALA A 360 -5.72 -8.65 30.74
CA ALA A 360 -6.51 -8.00 29.69
C ALA A 360 -7.68 -7.18 30.27
N SER A 361 -8.14 -7.48 31.49
CA SER A 361 -9.24 -6.76 32.15
C SER A 361 -8.90 -5.29 32.47
N VAL A 362 -7.61 -4.93 32.49
CA VAL A 362 -7.12 -3.59 32.85
C VAL A 362 -6.82 -2.74 31.59
N MET A 363 -6.78 -3.36 30.42
CA MET A 363 -6.60 -2.68 29.15
C MET A 363 -7.90 -2.00 28.71
N ARG A 364 -7.81 -0.74 28.27
CA ARG A 364 -8.97 -0.05 27.70
C ARG A 364 -9.19 -0.51 26.28
N GLU A 365 -10.47 -0.61 25.92
CA GLU A 365 -10.84 -0.87 24.53
C GLU A 365 -10.37 0.28 23.61
N PRO A 366 -9.89 -0.02 22.39
CA PRO A 366 -9.32 0.99 21.49
C PRO A 366 -10.30 2.13 21.20
N ASP A 367 -11.58 1.79 21.03
CA ASP A 367 -12.65 2.74 20.76
C ASP A 367 -12.87 3.74 21.91
N ALA A 368 -12.75 3.27 23.15
CA ALA A 368 -12.87 4.13 24.33
C ALA A 368 -11.68 5.07 24.46
N ILE A 369 -10.47 4.62 24.10
CA ILE A 369 -9.26 5.46 24.08
C ILE A 369 -9.40 6.55 23.02
N VAL A 370 -9.81 6.19 21.80
CA VAL A 370 -10.02 7.18 20.73
C VAL A 370 -11.10 8.20 21.12
N ALA A 371 -12.24 7.75 21.65
CA ALA A 371 -13.29 8.66 22.10
C ALA A 371 -12.79 9.65 23.16
N ALA A 372 -12.17 9.15 24.23
CA ALA A 372 -11.64 9.99 25.31
C ALA A 372 -10.54 10.97 24.83
N ALA A 373 -9.69 10.54 23.89
CA ALA A 373 -8.67 11.38 23.28
C ALA A 373 -9.25 12.53 22.43
N LEU A 374 -10.37 12.28 21.74
CA LEU A 374 -11.05 13.25 20.89
C LEU A 374 -11.95 14.21 21.68
N GLU A 375 -12.58 13.74 22.76
CA GLU A 375 -13.33 14.58 23.70
C GLU A 375 -12.39 15.56 24.42
N GLY A 376 -11.15 15.15 24.70
CA GLY A 376 -10.08 16.02 25.19
C GLY A 376 -9.91 16.05 26.70
N ASP A 377 -10.78 15.37 27.44
CA ASP A 377 -10.80 15.38 28.92
C ASP A 377 -9.87 14.32 29.56
N ASP A 378 -9.31 13.41 28.75
CA ASP A 378 -8.33 12.42 29.20
C ASP A 378 -6.94 12.70 28.60
N PRO A 379 -6.01 13.28 29.38
CA PRO A 379 -4.67 13.60 28.90
C PRO A 379 -3.84 12.36 28.55
N ILE A 380 -4.11 11.20 29.18
CA ILE A 380 -3.40 9.95 28.88
C ILE A 380 -3.91 9.34 27.58
N ALA A 381 -5.23 9.29 27.38
CA ALA A 381 -5.79 8.83 26.10
C ALA A 381 -5.29 9.69 24.94
N ARG A 382 -5.28 11.02 25.12
CA ARG A 382 -4.77 11.96 24.12
C ARG A 382 -3.29 11.74 23.82
N ARG A 383 -2.46 11.50 24.84
CA ARG A 383 -1.03 11.16 24.67
C ARG A 383 -0.85 9.81 23.98
N ALA A 384 -1.66 8.81 24.30
CA ALA A 384 -1.63 7.49 23.67
C ALA A 384 -1.96 7.57 22.16
N LEU A 385 -3.03 8.30 21.81
CA LEU A 385 -3.40 8.51 20.40
C LEU A 385 -2.36 9.35 19.65
N ALA A 386 -1.77 10.37 20.29
CA ALA A 386 -0.68 11.14 19.72
C ALA A 386 0.56 10.27 19.45
N ARG A 387 0.94 9.41 20.41
CA ARG A 387 2.06 8.46 20.25
C ARG A 387 1.78 7.47 19.12
N PHE A 388 0.56 6.93 19.03
CA PHE A 388 0.15 6.06 17.94
C PHE A 388 0.33 6.75 16.57
N CYS A 389 -0.09 8.01 16.45
CA CYS A 389 0.08 8.78 15.20
C CYS A 389 1.55 9.06 14.86
N ALA A 390 2.38 9.37 15.87
CA ALA A 390 3.83 9.56 15.70
C ALA A 390 4.53 8.28 15.23
N VAL A 391 4.20 7.12 15.84
CA VAL A 391 4.71 5.81 15.41
C VAL A 391 4.23 5.48 14.00
N LEU A 392 2.95 5.73 13.68
CA LEU A 392 2.40 5.53 12.34
C LEU A 392 3.15 6.36 11.30
N GLY A 393 3.49 7.62 11.61
CA GLY A 393 4.30 8.48 10.75
C GLY A 393 5.68 7.89 10.48
N SER A 394 6.34 7.42 11.54
CA SER A 394 7.68 6.81 11.46
C SER A 394 7.68 5.59 10.54
N VAL A 395 6.74 4.66 10.78
CA VAL A 395 6.59 3.42 10.02
C VAL A 395 6.16 3.70 8.58
N ALA A 396 5.24 4.64 8.36
CA ALA A 396 4.83 5.04 7.01
C ALA A 396 6.02 5.59 6.21
N GLY A 397 6.90 6.36 6.85
CA GLY A 397 8.12 6.86 6.22
C GLY A 397 9.10 5.74 5.88
N ASP A 398 9.26 4.74 6.76
CA ASP A 398 10.12 3.57 6.49
C ASP A 398 9.59 2.75 5.31
N VAL A 399 8.29 2.43 5.31
CA VAL A 399 7.67 1.65 4.23
C VAL A 399 7.70 2.41 2.90
N ALA A 400 7.47 3.74 2.92
CA ALA A 400 7.58 4.57 1.72
C ALA A 400 8.99 4.54 1.12
N LEU A 401 10.05 4.55 1.95
CA LEU A 401 11.43 4.41 1.49
C LEU A 401 11.71 3.00 0.95
N ILE A 402 11.24 1.96 1.63
CA ILE A 402 11.41 0.56 1.20
C ILE A 402 10.78 0.33 -0.19
N HIS A 403 9.58 0.86 -0.42
CA HIS A 403 8.86 0.69 -1.68
C HIS A 403 9.27 1.69 -2.77
N GLY A 404 10.01 2.75 -2.44
CA GLY A 404 10.24 3.86 -3.36
C GLY A 404 8.95 4.58 -3.75
N ALA A 405 8.04 4.78 -2.79
CA ALA A 405 6.68 5.24 -3.02
C ALA A 405 6.63 6.69 -3.56
N ARG A 406 5.68 6.95 -4.45
CA ARG A 406 5.27 8.30 -4.88
C ARG A 406 3.98 8.76 -4.19
N THR A 407 3.15 7.79 -3.86
CA THR A 407 1.89 7.99 -3.14
C THR A 407 1.81 6.97 -2.01
N LEU A 408 1.27 7.40 -0.87
CA LEU A 408 0.96 6.56 0.27
C LEU A 408 -0.53 6.67 0.59
N MET A 409 -1.22 5.54 0.59
CA MET A 409 -2.62 5.42 0.95
C MET A 409 -2.72 4.76 2.33
N ILE A 410 -3.32 5.47 3.29
CA ILE A 410 -3.65 4.94 4.60
C ILE A 410 -5.06 4.35 4.53
N ALA A 411 -5.15 3.03 4.64
CA ALA A 411 -6.37 2.26 4.72
C ALA A 411 -6.69 1.87 6.17
N GLY A 412 -7.69 0.99 6.34
CA GLY A 412 -8.06 0.42 7.63
C GLY A 412 -9.19 1.17 8.34
N GLY A 413 -9.78 0.53 9.34
CA GLY A 413 -10.98 1.05 10.04
C GLY A 413 -10.69 2.01 11.20
N ILE A 414 -9.43 2.12 11.63
CA ILE A 414 -9.06 2.93 12.80
C ILE A 414 -8.87 4.40 12.40
N VAL A 415 -7.94 4.67 11.47
CA VAL A 415 -7.53 6.04 11.08
C VAL A 415 -8.66 6.94 10.56
N PRO A 416 -9.60 6.45 9.70
CA PRO A 416 -10.68 7.31 9.18
C PRO A 416 -11.52 8.00 10.26
N ARG A 417 -11.54 7.47 11.49
CA ARG A 417 -12.32 8.02 12.62
C ARG A 417 -11.72 9.27 13.25
N PHE A 418 -10.44 9.56 12.99
CA PHE A 418 -9.72 10.66 13.63
C PHE A 418 -8.77 11.39 12.67
N VAL A 419 -9.09 11.47 11.38
CA VAL A 419 -8.29 12.20 10.38
C VAL A 419 -7.89 13.62 10.80
N PRO A 420 -8.77 14.44 11.43
CA PRO A 420 -8.37 15.76 11.94
C PRO A 420 -7.29 15.70 13.05
N PHE A 421 -7.38 14.71 13.93
CA PHE A 421 -6.37 14.49 14.97
C PHE A 421 -5.05 14.04 14.33
N LEU A 422 -5.10 13.08 13.40
CA LEU A 422 -3.91 12.62 12.67
C LEU A 422 -3.20 13.78 11.96
N ARG A 423 -3.97 14.68 11.33
CA ARG A 423 -3.43 15.86 10.64
C ARG A 423 -2.73 16.85 11.57
N SER A 424 -3.21 16.98 12.81
CA SER A 424 -2.64 17.89 13.82
C SER A 424 -1.60 17.22 14.72
N SER A 425 -1.34 15.93 14.53
CA SER A 425 -0.33 15.16 15.26
C SER A 425 1.05 15.22 14.61
N ASP A 426 2.05 14.63 15.28
CA ASP A 426 3.43 14.51 14.78
C ASP A 426 3.59 13.49 13.64
N PHE A 427 2.50 12.94 13.09
CA PHE A 427 2.56 11.98 11.98
C PHE A 427 3.46 12.47 10.83
N ARG A 428 3.23 13.71 10.34
CA ARG A 428 3.99 14.23 9.19
C ARG A 428 5.45 14.52 9.55
N GLU A 429 5.70 15.05 10.75
CA GLU A 429 7.06 15.28 11.24
C GLU A 429 7.84 13.96 11.29
N ARG A 430 7.25 12.93 11.89
CA ARG A 430 7.85 11.59 12.02
C ARG A 430 8.01 10.88 10.69
N PHE A 431 7.08 11.08 9.76
CA PHE A 431 7.20 10.61 8.39
C PHE A 431 8.43 11.20 7.70
N LEU A 432 8.70 12.49 7.87
CA LEU A 432 9.83 13.19 7.26
C LEU A 432 11.16 13.00 8.01
N ALA A 433 11.13 12.49 9.25
CA ALA A 433 12.31 12.30 10.11
C ALA A 433 13.23 11.15 9.65
N LYS A 434 13.70 11.20 8.39
CA LYS A 434 14.56 10.22 7.72
C LYS A 434 15.89 10.83 7.25
N GLY A 435 16.37 11.84 7.97
CA GLY A 435 17.64 12.53 7.72
C GLY A 435 17.72 13.07 6.28
N ARG A 436 18.80 12.73 5.56
CA ARG A 436 19.01 13.18 4.17
C ARG A 436 17.93 12.74 3.17
N PHE A 437 17.08 11.78 3.52
CA PHE A 437 15.95 11.34 2.69
C PHE A 437 14.66 12.11 2.96
N ALA A 438 14.64 13.09 3.88
CA ALA A 438 13.46 13.94 4.11
C ALA A 438 12.95 14.59 2.83
N ALA A 439 13.84 15.16 2.01
CA ALA A 439 13.49 15.80 0.73
C ALA A 439 12.88 14.84 -0.31
N TYR A 440 13.17 13.54 -0.22
CA TYR A 440 12.51 12.53 -1.05
C TYR A 440 11.07 12.31 -0.57
N LEU A 441 10.88 12.15 0.75
CA LEU A 441 9.56 11.94 1.35
C LEU A 441 8.65 13.18 1.31
N GLU A 442 9.21 14.38 1.23
CA GLU A 442 8.44 15.61 1.04
C GLU A 442 7.54 15.55 -0.21
N GLN A 443 8.00 14.85 -1.26
CA GLN A 443 7.31 14.70 -2.53
C GLN A 443 6.23 13.61 -2.53
N VAL A 444 6.16 12.79 -1.47
CA VAL A 444 5.18 11.71 -1.38
C VAL A 444 3.82 12.28 -0.99
N ALA A 445 2.82 12.08 -1.85
CA ALA A 445 1.44 12.40 -1.57
C ALA A 445 0.85 11.37 -0.60
N ILE A 446 0.18 11.83 0.46
CA ILE A 446 -0.39 10.96 1.50
C ILE A 446 -1.89 11.19 1.56
N HIS A 447 -2.66 10.12 1.42
CA HIS A 447 -4.12 10.14 1.46
C HIS A 447 -4.64 9.10 2.44
N VAL A 448 -5.83 9.33 2.99
CA VAL A 448 -6.59 8.37 3.80
C VAL A 448 -7.75 7.87 2.97
N ILE A 449 -7.87 6.56 2.78
CA ILE A 449 -9.01 5.95 2.07
C ILE A 449 -10.25 6.04 2.96
N THR A 450 -11.35 6.58 2.42
CA THR A 450 -12.65 6.70 3.10
C THR A 450 -13.73 5.83 2.47
N HIS A 451 -13.46 5.16 1.35
CA HIS A 451 -14.36 4.16 0.78
C HIS A 451 -14.74 3.11 1.84
N PRO A 452 -16.03 2.73 1.98
CA PRO A 452 -16.48 1.84 3.06
C PRO A 452 -16.00 0.39 2.93
N HIS A 453 -15.73 -0.06 1.70
CA HIS A 453 -15.37 -1.44 1.39
C HIS A 453 -14.19 -1.56 0.41
N PRO A 454 -13.00 -1.04 0.75
CA PRO A 454 -11.88 -0.99 -0.19
C PRO A 454 -11.38 -2.39 -0.58
N GLY A 455 -11.46 -3.39 0.32
CA GLY A 455 -11.15 -4.78 -0.01
C GLY A 455 -12.08 -5.37 -1.08
N LEU A 456 -13.39 -5.10 -1.00
CA LEU A 456 -14.36 -5.51 -2.03
C LEU A 456 -14.13 -4.80 -3.36
N LEU A 457 -13.90 -3.48 -3.33
CA LEU A 457 -13.60 -2.69 -4.52
C LEU A 457 -12.32 -3.18 -5.21
N GLY A 458 -11.32 -3.52 -4.41
CA GLY A 458 -10.08 -4.13 -4.82
C GLY A 458 -10.25 -5.48 -5.50
N ALA A 459 -10.99 -6.39 -4.86
CA ALA A 459 -11.33 -7.69 -5.43
C ALA A 459 -12.10 -7.56 -6.76
N ALA A 460 -13.04 -6.61 -6.84
CA ALA A 460 -13.76 -6.30 -8.06
C ALA A 460 -12.83 -5.76 -9.16
N THR A 461 -11.89 -4.89 -8.80
CA THR A 461 -10.90 -4.34 -9.74
C THR A 461 -9.96 -5.42 -10.26
N ALA A 462 -9.45 -6.27 -9.35
CA ALA A 462 -8.58 -7.38 -9.68
C ALA A 462 -9.24 -8.29 -10.71
N LEU A 463 -10.51 -8.68 -10.56
CA LEU A 463 -11.27 -9.54 -11.50
C LEU A 463 -11.30 -9.06 -12.96
N ARG A 464 -11.09 -7.77 -13.19
CA ARG A 464 -11.12 -7.16 -14.53
C ARG A 464 -9.81 -7.36 -15.29
N VAL A 465 -8.72 -7.66 -14.58
CA VAL A 465 -7.42 -7.97 -15.16
C VAL A 465 -7.47 -9.36 -15.80
N PRO A 466 -6.96 -9.57 -17.03
CA PRO A 466 -6.96 -10.88 -17.68
C PRO A 466 -6.25 -11.96 -16.83
N ALA A 467 -6.77 -13.19 -16.83
CA ALA A 467 -6.28 -14.29 -15.98
C ALA A 467 -4.80 -14.71 -16.24
N GLY A 468 -4.19 -14.29 -17.36
CA GLY A 468 -2.79 -14.57 -17.70
C GLY A 468 -1.78 -13.55 -17.17
N VAL A 469 -2.22 -12.44 -16.57
CA VAL A 469 -1.35 -11.46 -15.91
C VAL A 469 -1.23 -11.85 -14.44
N PRO A 470 -0.02 -11.94 -13.86
CA PRO A 470 0.15 -12.16 -12.43
C PRO A 470 -0.62 -11.10 -11.63
N GLN A 471 -1.65 -11.51 -10.89
CA GLN A 471 -2.52 -10.59 -10.14
C GLN A 471 -1.91 -10.17 -8.81
N GLU A 472 -1.03 -11.02 -8.28
CA GLU A 472 -0.12 -10.69 -7.19
C GLU A 472 1.25 -11.25 -7.55
N SER A 473 2.25 -10.38 -7.67
CA SER A 473 3.64 -10.81 -7.69
C SER A 473 4.10 -10.94 -6.24
N GLN A 474 4.20 -12.16 -5.74
CA GLN A 474 4.89 -12.42 -4.48
C GLN A 474 6.38 -12.27 -4.71
N ALA A 475 7.05 -11.45 -3.90
CA ALA A 475 8.51 -11.45 -3.82
C ALA A 475 8.94 -12.85 -3.37
N ARG A 476 9.42 -13.67 -4.30
CA ARG A 476 9.97 -15.00 -4.02
C ARG A 476 11.32 -14.90 -3.34
#